data_AF-A0A849M3D0-F1
#
_entry.id   AF-A0A849M3D0-F1
#
_cell.length_a   1.000
_cell.length_b   1.000
_cell.length_c   1.000
_cell.angle_alpha   90.00
_cell.angle_beta   90.00
_cell.angle_gamma   90.00
#
_symmetry.space_group_name_H-M   'P 1'
#
loop_
_entity.id
_entity.type
_entity.pdbx_description
1 polymer ?
#
loop_
_entity_poly.entity_id
_entity_poly.type
_entity_poly.pdbx_seq_one_letter_code
_entity_poly.pdbx_strand_id
1 'polypeptide(L)'
;MVTLDTLKSNFIKAINEKNNMGSRFSLRLFLLLSIKLLLISAFILSCSESVSNNEVTFSGTVTLEGETDFSGVTVSLYEPVELDTALVRINEQYPNIGVQISQETEFDHRAVDSFDNPLEAVATTTTSADGSWQIKVEEGVYNVVVEKEGFGWKYEYEAEYSKDLSSVLKPEIVLSGEYFNSLQIAAYSFVLIESKTIFNFGTILQVEKGSIIRFDEDCKIEIKGEILLNGTSDEPIHFISKMAENYGELSLKQTTSFMVNNTIFRDTEFGIFFSTVSNGSIEKVYFRGNKFGIGGFNSSNIDIKNCAFIECEDGVNLDKSSFSIQKNIFYHNSNGILSQENSNTTIKNNLFEKSQIYGVSFNFGRSPGSYTHLLNHTITFNDFAGNNEHLYVGRIAKCITNNNNFYTIAGNYVVTDGISYVDTLDFKNNYWSTIDGGILEQKIIDKNDRIGSFNEGPIVNYTEFSANPIVW
;
A
#
# COMPACT_ATOMS: atom_id res chain seq x y z
N MET A 1 -35.03 76.58 -39.02
CA MET A 1 -36.07 75.76 -39.67
C MET A 1 -35.39 74.82 -40.65
N VAL A 2 -35.33 73.53 -40.33
CA VAL A 2 -34.94 72.49 -41.30
C VAL A 2 -36.20 72.12 -42.07
N THR A 3 -36.19 72.30 -43.39
CA THR A 3 -37.34 72.02 -44.25
C THR A 3 -37.63 70.52 -44.34
N LEU A 4 -38.90 70.15 -44.41
CA LEU A 4 -39.39 68.75 -44.43
C LEU A 4 -38.73 67.91 -45.55
N ASP A 5 -38.34 68.55 -46.66
CA ASP A 5 -37.66 67.90 -47.77
C ASP A 5 -36.22 67.46 -47.44
N THR A 6 -35.54 68.18 -46.55
CA THR A 6 -34.18 67.83 -46.10
C THR A 6 -34.21 66.61 -45.17
N LEU A 7 -35.27 66.46 -44.37
CA LEU A 7 -35.51 65.28 -43.55
C LEU A 7 -35.86 64.05 -44.39
N LYS A 8 -36.67 64.19 -45.45
CA LYS A 8 -36.99 63.09 -46.37
C LYS A 8 -35.77 62.61 -47.15
N SER A 9 -34.93 63.52 -47.64
CA SER A 9 -33.70 63.15 -48.38
C SER A 9 -32.73 62.33 -47.52
N ASN A 10 -32.51 62.76 -46.28
CA ASN A 10 -31.61 62.07 -45.36
C ASN A 10 -32.16 60.69 -44.92
N PHE A 11 -33.48 60.57 -44.75
CA PHE A 11 -34.12 59.30 -44.38
C PHE A 11 -34.06 58.26 -45.52
N ILE A 12 -34.29 58.70 -46.77
CA ILE A 12 -34.16 57.82 -47.94
C ILE A 12 -32.71 57.37 -48.16
N LYS A 13 -31.73 58.26 -47.91
CA LYS A 13 -30.31 57.92 -47.99
C LYS A 13 -29.90 56.88 -46.94
N ALA A 14 -30.38 57.02 -45.71
CA ALA A 14 -30.13 56.06 -44.63
C ALA A 14 -30.77 54.67 -44.88
N ILE A 15 -31.94 54.60 -45.52
CA ILE A 15 -32.59 53.33 -45.88
C ILE A 15 -31.83 52.61 -47.00
N ASN A 16 -31.33 53.34 -48.01
CA ASN A 16 -30.58 52.74 -49.11
C ASN A 16 -29.19 52.24 -48.70
N GLU A 17 -28.53 52.91 -47.74
CA GLU A 17 -27.25 52.44 -47.19
C GLU A 17 -27.41 51.18 -46.32
N LYS A 18 -28.53 51.05 -45.60
CA LYS A 18 -28.84 49.86 -44.78
C LYS A 18 -29.16 48.61 -45.61
N ASN A 19 -29.82 48.78 -46.77
CA ASN A 19 -30.19 47.66 -47.64
C ASN A 19 -29.01 47.09 -48.44
N ASN A 20 -27.93 47.87 -48.66
CA ASN A 20 -26.72 47.37 -49.35
C ASN A 20 -25.73 46.65 -48.42
N MET A 21 -25.82 46.80 -47.09
CA MET A 21 -24.99 46.03 -46.15
C MET A 21 -25.52 44.62 -45.88
N GLY A 22 -26.83 44.38 -45.98
CA GLY A 22 -27.44 43.09 -45.65
C GLY A 22 -27.10 41.93 -46.60
N SER A 23 -26.92 42.20 -47.90
CA SER A 23 -26.72 41.12 -48.89
C SER A 23 -25.27 40.64 -49.04
N ARG A 24 -24.28 41.48 -48.69
CA ARG A 24 -22.85 41.11 -48.76
C ARG A 24 -22.34 40.46 -47.47
N PHE A 25 -22.99 40.71 -46.33
CA PHE A 25 -22.63 40.10 -45.05
C PHE A 25 -23.21 38.69 -44.90
N SER A 26 -24.40 38.40 -45.46
CA SER A 26 -25.01 37.08 -45.30
C SER A 26 -24.28 35.98 -46.09
N LEU A 27 -23.83 36.26 -47.32
CA LEU A 27 -23.22 35.23 -48.16
C LEU A 27 -21.83 34.77 -47.64
N ARG A 28 -21.00 35.71 -47.16
CA ARG A 28 -19.68 35.37 -46.58
C ARG A 28 -19.80 34.64 -45.25
N LEU A 29 -20.77 35.03 -44.42
CA LEU A 29 -21.03 34.37 -43.14
C LEU A 29 -21.59 32.96 -43.37
N PHE A 30 -22.50 32.78 -44.33
CA PHE A 30 -23.03 31.47 -44.70
C PHE A 30 -21.95 30.55 -45.27
N LEU A 31 -21.06 31.08 -46.12
CA LEU A 31 -19.94 30.33 -46.71
C LEU A 31 -18.90 29.92 -45.64
N LEU A 32 -18.61 30.79 -44.68
CA LEU A 32 -17.71 30.48 -43.57
C LEU A 32 -18.30 29.45 -42.61
N LEU A 33 -19.61 29.53 -42.34
CA LEU A 33 -20.33 28.53 -41.53
C LEU A 33 -20.39 27.18 -42.24
N SER A 34 -20.66 27.13 -43.55
CA SER A 34 -20.69 25.87 -44.29
C SER A 34 -19.31 25.24 -44.44
N ILE A 35 -18.24 26.02 -44.62
CA ILE A 35 -16.86 25.50 -44.62
C ILE A 35 -16.48 24.96 -43.23
N LYS A 36 -16.84 25.65 -42.15
CA LYS A 36 -16.61 25.15 -40.78
C LYS A 36 -17.41 23.86 -40.51
N LEU A 37 -18.65 23.79 -40.96
CA LEU A 37 -19.47 22.57 -40.81
C LEU A 37 -18.89 21.40 -41.62
N LEU A 38 -18.40 21.67 -42.83
CA LEU A 38 -17.76 20.68 -43.69
C LEU A 38 -16.46 20.16 -43.06
N LEU A 39 -15.62 21.06 -42.52
CA LEU A 39 -14.39 20.69 -41.81
C LEU A 39 -14.67 19.91 -40.52
N ILE A 40 -15.70 20.28 -39.76
CA ILE A 40 -16.15 19.51 -38.59
C ILE A 40 -16.65 18.13 -39.03
N SER A 41 -17.43 18.02 -40.10
CA SER A 41 -17.90 16.73 -40.62
C SER A 41 -16.75 15.86 -41.14
N ALA A 42 -15.71 16.46 -41.72
CA ALA A 42 -14.51 15.75 -42.16
C ALA A 42 -13.65 15.28 -40.98
N PHE A 43 -13.62 16.03 -39.87
CA PHE A 43 -12.97 15.60 -38.62
C PHE A 43 -13.74 14.45 -37.94
N ILE A 44 -15.07 14.45 -37.98
CA ILE A 44 -15.88 13.36 -37.39
C ILE A 44 -15.79 12.07 -38.22
N LEU A 45 -15.54 12.17 -39.53
CA LEU A 45 -15.39 11.01 -40.42
C LEU A 45 -13.95 10.50 -40.57
N SER A 46 -12.96 11.17 -39.97
CA SER A 46 -11.53 10.81 -40.07
C SER A 46 -11.04 9.90 -38.93
N CYS A 47 -11.89 9.54 -37.97
CA CYS A 47 -11.57 8.58 -36.91
C CYS A 47 -12.46 7.34 -37.05
N SER A 48 -12.20 6.55 -38.08
CA SER A 48 -12.43 5.12 -38.00
C SER A 48 -11.18 4.43 -38.51
N GLU A 49 -10.13 4.43 -37.68
CA GLU A 49 -9.20 3.32 -37.77
C GLU A 49 -10.04 2.07 -37.56
N SER A 50 -10.19 1.27 -38.61
CA SER A 50 -10.59 -0.11 -38.47
C SER A 50 -9.49 -0.79 -37.65
N VAL A 51 -9.62 -0.76 -36.32
CA VAL A 51 -8.86 -1.63 -35.45
C VAL A 51 -9.22 -3.03 -35.91
N SER A 52 -8.30 -3.69 -36.61
CA SER A 52 -8.39 -5.13 -36.75
C SER A 52 -8.22 -5.66 -35.33
N ASN A 53 -9.33 -5.95 -34.65
CA ASN A 53 -9.31 -6.68 -33.40
C ASN A 53 -8.68 -8.04 -33.72
N ASN A 54 -7.36 -8.15 -33.53
CA ASN A 54 -6.65 -9.41 -33.64
C ASN A 54 -7.09 -10.24 -32.45
N GLU A 55 -8.21 -10.94 -32.59
CA GLU A 55 -8.66 -11.87 -31.56
C GLU A 55 -7.68 -13.05 -31.51
N VAL A 56 -7.18 -13.31 -30.31
CA VAL A 56 -6.33 -14.46 -29.98
C VAL A 56 -7.11 -15.43 -29.12
N THR A 57 -6.65 -16.67 -29.05
CA THR A 57 -7.22 -17.70 -28.17
C THR A 57 -6.22 -18.00 -27.07
N PHE A 58 -6.59 -17.70 -25.83
CA PHE A 58 -5.92 -18.26 -24.65
C PHE A 58 -6.44 -19.67 -24.42
N SER A 59 -5.53 -20.57 -24.07
CA SER A 59 -5.86 -21.96 -23.78
C SER A 59 -4.93 -22.54 -22.73
N GLY A 60 -5.43 -23.54 -22.02
CA GLY A 60 -4.64 -24.23 -21.01
C GLY A 60 -5.31 -25.48 -20.48
N THR A 61 -4.72 -26.03 -19.43
CA THR A 61 -5.26 -27.17 -18.68
C THR A 61 -5.27 -26.88 -17.19
N VAL A 62 -6.31 -27.33 -16.49
CA VAL A 62 -6.36 -27.36 -15.04
C VAL A 62 -6.46 -28.80 -14.56
N THR A 63 -5.60 -29.18 -13.61
CA THR A 63 -5.67 -30.47 -12.91
C THR A 63 -6.17 -30.26 -11.49
N LEU A 64 -7.10 -31.10 -11.04
CA LEU A 64 -7.52 -31.16 -9.65
C LEU A 64 -6.81 -32.33 -8.96
N GLU A 65 -5.99 -32.05 -7.94
CA GLU A 65 -5.22 -33.07 -7.24
C GLU A 65 -6.15 -34.09 -6.56
N GLY A 66 -5.97 -35.37 -6.88
CA GLY A 66 -6.77 -36.46 -6.33
C GLY A 66 -8.05 -36.78 -7.11
N GLU A 67 -8.40 -35.99 -8.11
CA GLU A 67 -9.59 -36.22 -8.94
C GLU A 67 -9.27 -36.82 -10.31
N THR A 68 -10.31 -37.27 -11.01
CA THR A 68 -10.21 -37.77 -12.41
C THR A 68 -11.12 -37.02 -13.38
N ASP A 69 -12.05 -36.21 -12.86
CA ASP A 69 -12.89 -35.30 -13.63
C ASP A 69 -12.52 -33.87 -13.23
N PHE A 70 -11.95 -33.13 -14.18
CA PHE A 70 -11.48 -31.77 -13.98
C PHE A 70 -12.46 -30.72 -14.51
N SER A 71 -13.70 -31.10 -14.81
CA SER A 71 -14.71 -30.18 -15.33
C SER A 71 -15.22 -29.18 -14.30
N GLY A 72 -15.76 -28.06 -14.79
CA GLY A 72 -16.41 -27.05 -13.96
C GLY A 72 -15.45 -26.31 -13.03
N VAL A 73 -14.18 -26.20 -13.40
CA VAL A 73 -13.28 -25.17 -12.86
C VAL A 73 -13.56 -23.89 -13.63
N THR A 74 -13.77 -22.79 -12.93
CA THR A 74 -13.93 -21.48 -13.56
C THR A 74 -12.55 -20.94 -13.93
N VAL A 75 -12.40 -20.46 -15.17
CA VAL A 75 -11.20 -19.76 -15.64
C VAL A 75 -11.60 -18.38 -16.11
N SER A 76 -10.98 -17.34 -15.55
CA SER A 76 -11.29 -15.94 -15.85
C SER A 76 -10.03 -15.18 -16.24
N LEU A 77 -10.14 -14.30 -17.24
CA LEU A 77 -9.09 -13.37 -17.66
C LEU A 77 -9.40 -11.96 -17.14
N TYR A 78 -8.39 -11.31 -16.58
CA TYR A 78 -8.45 -9.92 -16.12
C TYR A 78 -7.34 -9.12 -16.77
N GLU A 79 -7.61 -7.85 -17.07
CA GLU A 79 -6.53 -6.93 -17.45
C GLU A 79 -5.56 -6.75 -16.26
N PRO A 80 -4.25 -6.56 -16.53
CA PRO A 80 -3.30 -6.21 -15.49
C PRO A 80 -3.72 -4.92 -14.77
N VAL A 81 -3.60 -4.90 -13.44
CA VAL A 81 -3.87 -3.67 -12.68
C VAL A 81 -2.77 -2.65 -12.93
N GLU A 82 -3.16 -1.38 -12.99
CA GLU A 82 -2.20 -0.29 -13.02
C GLU A 82 -1.45 -0.24 -11.68
N LEU A 83 -0.12 -0.34 -11.74
CA LEU A 83 0.72 -0.20 -10.55
C LEU A 83 0.82 1.28 -10.15
N ASP A 84 0.74 1.59 -8.85
CA ASP A 84 0.93 2.97 -8.37
C ASP A 84 2.30 3.49 -8.83
N THR A 85 2.28 4.46 -9.75
CA THR A 85 3.47 5.06 -10.34
C THR A 85 4.43 5.66 -9.30
N ALA A 86 3.93 6.10 -8.14
CA ALA A 86 4.77 6.58 -7.05
C ALA A 86 5.52 5.43 -6.39
N LEU A 87 4.87 4.27 -6.18
CA LEU A 87 5.52 3.07 -5.66
C LEU A 87 6.53 2.48 -6.66
N VAL A 88 6.19 2.46 -7.96
CA VAL A 88 7.14 2.06 -9.02
C VAL A 88 8.40 2.94 -8.97
N ARG A 89 8.24 4.27 -8.93
CA ARG A 89 9.36 5.21 -8.78
C ARG A 89 10.17 4.94 -7.50
N ILE A 90 9.50 4.68 -6.38
CA ILE A 90 10.17 4.38 -5.10
C ILE A 90 11.02 3.11 -5.24
N ASN A 91 10.48 2.04 -5.84
CA ASN A 91 11.22 0.81 -6.07
C ASN A 91 12.43 1.00 -7.00
N GLU A 92 12.29 1.82 -8.06
CA GLU A 92 13.41 2.17 -8.95
C GLU A 92 14.49 3.01 -8.25
N GLN A 93 14.09 3.97 -7.41
CA GLN A 93 15.00 4.85 -6.69
C GLN A 93 15.70 4.13 -5.53
N TYR A 94 15.01 3.19 -4.87
CA TYR A 94 15.50 2.44 -3.72
C TYR A 94 15.34 0.92 -3.92
N PRO A 95 16.11 0.30 -4.83
CA PRO A 95 15.92 -1.12 -5.19
C PRO A 95 16.29 -2.11 -4.08
N ASN A 96 16.95 -1.65 -3.02
CA ASN A 96 17.48 -2.49 -1.93
C ASN A 96 16.66 -2.38 -0.63
N ILE A 97 15.50 -1.72 -0.65
CA ILE A 97 14.59 -1.60 0.49
C ILE A 97 13.16 -2.01 0.10
N GLY A 98 12.40 -2.46 1.09
CA GLY A 98 11.02 -2.89 0.93
C GLY A 98 10.83 -4.08 -0.01
N VAL A 99 9.57 -4.33 -0.33
CA VAL A 99 9.15 -5.29 -1.35
C VAL A 99 8.99 -4.56 -2.69
N GLN A 100 9.37 -5.22 -3.78
CA GLN A 100 9.16 -4.72 -5.13
C GLN A 100 7.71 -4.99 -5.53
N ILE A 101 6.98 -3.96 -5.95
CA ILE A 101 5.58 -4.12 -6.35
C ILE A 101 5.46 -4.74 -7.74
N SER A 102 4.40 -5.52 -7.95
CA SER A 102 4.09 -6.22 -9.20
C SER A 102 2.61 -6.60 -9.25
N GLN A 103 2.19 -7.31 -10.30
CA GLN A 103 0.85 -7.90 -10.32
C GLN A 103 0.61 -8.84 -9.13
N GLU A 104 1.63 -9.58 -8.65
CA GLU A 104 1.51 -10.45 -7.46
C GLU A 104 1.18 -9.66 -6.18
N THR A 105 1.71 -8.44 -6.05
CA THR A 105 1.48 -7.63 -4.84
C THR A 105 0.21 -6.80 -4.93
N GLU A 106 -0.23 -6.39 -6.13
CA GLU A 106 -1.34 -5.44 -6.32
C GLU A 106 -2.64 -6.09 -6.82
N PHE A 107 -2.58 -7.10 -7.69
CA PHE A 107 -3.79 -7.73 -8.24
C PHE A 107 -4.52 -8.57 -7.20
N ASP A 108 -5.84 -8.42 -7.12
CA ASP A 108 -6.74 -9.33 -6.40
C ASP A 108 -8.09 -9.34 -7.11
N HIS A 109 -8.41 -10.47 -7.73
CA HIS A 109 -9.65 -10.65 -8.49
C HIS A 109 -10.93 -10.49 -7.67
N ARG A 110 -10.83 -10.51 -6.33
CA ARG A 110 -11.96 -10.39 -5.41
C ARG A 110 -12.30 -8.95 -5.06
N ALA A 111 -11.47 -7.97 -5.47
CA ALA A 111 -11.69 -6.55 -5.19
C ALA A 111 -12.82 -5.92 -6.05
N VAL A 112 -13.89 -6.69 -6.28
CA VAL A 112 -15.07 -6.35 -7.09
C VAL A 112 -15.93 -5.27 -6.41
N ASP A 113 -15.78 -5.04 -5.10
CA ASP A 113 -16.62 -4.10 -4.34
C ASP A 113 -15.92 -2.76 -4.00
N SER A 114 -14.75 -2.47 -4.59
CA SER A 114 -14.17 -1.13 -4.42
C SER A 114 -15.04 -0.09 -5.13
N PHE A 115 -15.63 0.84 -4.37
CA PHE A 115 -16.69 1.76 -4.81
C PHE A 115 -16.37 2.61 -6.06
N ASP A 116 -15.09 2.71 -6.44
CA ASP A 116 -14.63 3.61 -7.49
C ASP A 116 -14.25 2.91 -8.80
N ASN A 117 -13.89 1.60 -8.81
CA ASN A 117 -13.62 0.84 -10.03
C ASN A 117 -13.58 -0.69 -9.77
N PRO A 118 -14.70 -1.41 -9.92
CA PRO A 118 -14.73 -2.86 -9.69
C PRO A 118 -13.85 -3.57 -10.73
N LEU A 119 -13.01 -4.49 -10.27
CA LEU A 119 -12.26 -5.38 -11.16
C LEU A 119 -13.22 -6.38 -11.81
N GLU A 120 -13.50 -6.21 -13.10
CA GLU A 120 -14.35 -7.11 -13.88
C GLU A 120 -13.50 -8.05 -14.75
N ALA A 121 -13.91 -9.31 -14.84
CA ALA A 121 -13.29 -10.25 -15.77
C ALA A 121 -13.64 -9.86 -17.21
N VAL A 122 -12.62 -9.79 -18.07
CA VAL A 122 -12.78 -9.54 -19.51
C VAL A 122 -13.52 -10.70 -20.18
N ALA A 123 -13.23 -11.92 -19.74
CA ALA A 123 -13.90 -13.13 -20.20
C ALA A 123 -13.74 -14.27 -19.21
N THR A 124 -14.73 -15.17 -19.20
CA THR A 124 -14.77 -16.36 -18.33
C THR A 124 -15.22 -17.59 -19.10
N THR A 125 -14.68 -18.75 -18.75
CA THR A 125 -15.11 -20.06 -19.24
C THR A 125 -15.05 -21.11 -18.13
N THR A 126 -15.44 -22.34 -18.45
CA THR A 126 -15.25 -23.49 -17.57
C THR A 126 -14.49 -24.60 -18.26
N THR A 127 -13.70 -25.36 -17.51
CA THR A 127 -12.97 -26.52 -18.02
C THR A 127 -13.87 -27.69 -18.43
N SER A 128 -13.43 -28.48 -19.41
CA SER A 128 -13.96 -29.82 -19.71
C SER A 128 -13.44 -30.88 -18.74
N ALA A 129 -13.93 -32.11 -18.87
CA ALA A 129 -13.58 -33.23 -17.97
C ALA A 129 -12.09 -33.58 -17.94
N ASP A 130 -11.37 -33.31 -19.04
CA ASP A 130 -9.91 -33.46 -19.12
C ASP A 130 -9.14 -32.22 -18.65
N GLY A 131 -9.84 -31.20 -18.16
CA GLY A 131 -9.27 -29.97 -17.61
C GLY A 131 -8.96 -28.91 -18.65
N SER A 132 -9.17 -29.18 -19.95
CA SER A 132 -8.89 -28.22 -21.00
C SER A 132 -9.89 -27.06 -21.01
N TRP A 133 -9.41 -25.88 -21.39
CA TRP A 133 -10.22 -24.67 -21.50
C TRP A 133 -9.68 -23.76 -22.61
N GLN A 134 -10.56 -22.92 -23.16
CA GLN A 134 -10.21 -21.90 -24.15
C GLN A 134 -11.06 -20.64 -23.96
N ILE A 135 -10.45 -19.48 -24.15
CA ILE A 135 -11.10 -18.17 -24.12
C ILE A 135 -10.58 -17.35 -25.32
N LYS A 136 -11.49 -16.73 -26.08
CA LYS A 136 -11.14 -15.85 -27.19
C LYS A 136 -11.31 -14.39 -26.76
N VAL A 137 -10.24 -13.60 -26.87
CA VAL A 137 -10.18 -12.18 -26.47
C VAL A 137 -9.31 -11.39 -27.44
N GLU A 138 -9.30 -10.07 -27.31
CA GLU A 138 -8.35 -9.23 -28.03
C GLU A 138 -6.90 -9.55 -27.61
N GLU A 139 -5.96 -9.45 -28.55
CA GLU A 139 -4.53 -9.64 -28.29
C GLU A 139 -4.05 -8.72 -27.17
N GLY A 140 -3.46 -9.31 -26.13
CA GLY A 140 -3.02 -8.60 -24.93
C GLY A 140 -2.37 -9.51 -23.91
N VAL A 141 -1.95 -8.91 -22.79
CA VAL A 141 -1.44 -9.59 -21.61
C VAL A 141 -2.55 -9.59 -20.56
N TYR A 142 -2.77 -10.72 -19.87
CA TYR A 142 -3.86 -10.86 -18.90
C TYR A 142 -3.40 -11.57 -17.64
N ASN A 143 -3.99 -11.23 -16.50
CA ASN A 143 -3.94 -12.08 -15.32
C ASN A 143 -5.00 -13.19 -15.46
N VAL A 144 -4.60 -14.43 -15.19
CA VAL A 144 -5.47 -15.61 -15.26
C VAL A 144 -5.81 -16.04 -13.85
N VAL A 145 -7.09 -16.23 -13.58
CA VAL A 145 -7.58 -16.81 -12.33
C VAL A 145 -8.22 -18.15 -12.65
N VAL A 146 -7.77 -19.19 -11.95
CA VAL A 146 -8.42 -20.51 -11.97
C VAL A 146 -8.99 -20.78 -10.59
N GLU A 147 -10.28 -21.12 -10.49
CA GLU A 147 -10.93 -21.32 -9.20
C GLU A 147 -11.98 -22.44 -9.23
N LYS A 148 -12.12 -23.12 -8.10
CA LYS A 148 -13.16 -24.13 -7.88
C LYS A 148 -13.49 -24.24 -6.39
N GLU A 149 -14.78 -24.27 -6.07
CA GLU A 149 -15.26 -24.55 -4.71
C GLU A 149 -14.65 -25.86 -4.17
N GLY A 150 -14.17 -25.83 -2.93
CA GLY A 150 -13.48 -26.95 -2.29
C GLY A 150 -12.03 -27.17 -2.71
N PHE A 151 -11.50 -26.36 -3.64
CA PHE A 151 -10.09 -26.38 -4.07
C PHE A 151 -9.40 -25.00 -4.00
N GLY A 152 -10.18 -23.94 -3.79
CA GLY A 152 -9.67 -22.57 -3.75
C GLY A 152 -9.37 -22.02 -5.15
N TRP A 153 -8.37 -21.14 -5.24
CA TRP A 153 -7.96 -20.52 -6.50
C TRP A 153 -6.44 -20.41 -6.64
N LYS A 154 -6.00 -20.14 -7.87
CA LYS A 154 -4.62 -19.83 -8.23
C LYS A 154 -4.57 -18.72 -9.28
N TYR A 155 -3.51 -17.92 -9.20
CA TYR A 155 -3.21 -16.87 -10.16
C TYR A 155 -2.08 -17.29 -11.08
N GLU A 156 -2.21 -16.91 -12.36
CA GLU A 156 -1.07 -16.79 -13.26
C GLU A 156 -1.02 -15.35 -13.77
N TYR A 157 -0.04 -14.59 -13.32
CA TYR A 157 0.07 -13.16 -13.63
C TYR A 157 0.73 -12.94 -14.98
N GLU A 158 0.31 -11.86 -15.66
CA GLU A 158 0.91 -11.40 -16.93
C GLU A 158 1.05 -12.53 -17.98
N ALA A 159 0.00 -13.35 -18.11
CA ALA A 159 -0.06 -14.43 -19.08
C ALA A 159 -0.15 -13.91 -20.52
N GLU A 160 0.54 -14.61 -21.41
CA GLU A 160 0.57 -14.35 -22.86
C GLU A 160 -0.09 -15.52 -23.60
N TYR A 161 -0.85 -15.24 -24.67
CA TYR A 161 -1.61 -16.26 -25.41
C TYR A 161 -0.75 -17.36 -26.03
N SER A 162 0.54 -17.10 -26.26
CA SER A 162 1.48 -18.06 -26.84
C SER A 162 2.05 -19.06 -25.84
N LYS A 163 1.75 -18.90 -24.53
CA LYS A 163 2.22 -19.80 -23.48
C LYS A 163 1.15 -20.87 -23.19
N ASP A 164 1.59 -22.13 -23.10
CA ASP A 164 0.73 -23.20 -22.59
C ASP A 164 0.52 -22.99 -21.09
N LEU A 165 -0.70 -22.60 -20.71
CA LEU A 165 -1.06 -22.37 -19.31
C LEU A 165 -1.45 -23.69 -18.67
N SER A 166 -0.82 -24.02 -17.54
CA SER A 166 -1.14 -25.22 -16.77
C SER A 166 -1.16 -24.91 -15.29
N SER A 167 -2.27 -25.24 -14.65
CA SER A 167 -2.48 -25.00 -13.23
C SER A 167 -2.93 -26.29 -12.54
N VAL A 168 -2.49 -26.45 -11.29
CA VAL A 168 -2.92 -27.56 -10.43
C VAL A 168 -3.59 -26.94 -9.21
N LEU A 169 -4.84 -27.31 -8.95
CA LEU A 169 -5.55 -26.95 -7.72
C LEU A 169 -5.57 -28.15 -6.77
N LYS A 170 -5.36 -27.88 -5.49
CA LYS A 170 -5.37 -28.90 -4.43
C LYS A 170 -6.65 -28.78 -3.62
N PRO A 171 -7.16 -29.88 -3.03
CA PRO A 171 -8.28 -29.79 -2.10
C PRO A 171 -7.98 -28.78 -0.99
N GLU A 172 -8.97 -27.96 -0.67
CA GLU A 172 -8.88 -26.95 0.38
C GLU A 172 -8.62 -27.61 1.74
N ILE A 173 -7.70 -27.01 2.51
CA ILE A 173 -7.44 -27.42 3.89
C ILE A 173 -8.23 -26.50 4.81
N VAL A 174 -9.20 -27.06 5.52
CA VAL A 174 -9.96 -26.32 6.55
C VAL A 174 -9.26 -26.47 7.90
N LEU A 175 -8.88 -25.34 8.52
CA LEU A 175 -8.33 -25.33 9.87
C LEU A 175 -9.32 -24.74 10.87
N SER A 176 -9.45 -25.43 12.00
CA SER A 176 -10.31 -25.02 13.12
C SER A 176 -9.85 -25.65 14.44
N GLY A 177 -10.15 -24.99 15.55
CA GLY A 177 -9.93 -25.55 16.89
C GLY A 177 -8.47 -25.55 17.34
N GLU A 178 -8.12 -26.50 18.21
CA GLU A 178 -6.79 -26.55 18.84
C GLU A 178 -5.91 -27.67 18.30
N TYR A 179 -4.65 -27.34 18.04
CA TYR A 179 -3.61 -28.24 17.56
C TYR A 179 -2.58 -28.47 18.65
N PHE A 180 -2.34 -29.75 18.94
CA PHE A 180 -1.32 -30.22 19.90
C PHE A 180 -0.14 -30.91 19.21
N ASN A 181 -0.21 -31.06 17.88
CA ASN A 181 0.87 -31.58 17.05
C ASN A 181 1.25 -30.51 16.03
N SER A 182 2.51 -30.51 15.59
CA SER A 182 2.98 -29.66 14.51
C SER A 182 2.25 -29.97 13.19
N LEU A 183 2.08 -28.94 12.36
CA LEU A 183 1.44 -29.02 11.06
C LEU A 183 2.35 -28.38 10.00
N GLN A 184 2.51 -29.08 8.89
CA GLN A 184 3.16 -28.54 7.69
C GLN A 184 2.12 -28.41 6.58
N ILE A 185 1.93 -27.19 6.10
CA ILE A 185 1.12 -26.86 4.92
C ILE A 185 2.06 -26.90 3.72
N ALA A 186 1.76 -27.78 2.76
CA ALA A 186 2.57 -27.98 1.56
C ALA A 186 2.49 -26.76 0.62
N ALA A 187 3.47 -26.60 -0.27
CA ALA A 187 3.49 -25.48 -1.21
C ALA A 187 2.23 -25.43 -2.08
N TYR A 188 1.78 -24.23 -2.44
CA TYR A 188 0.59 -23.97 -3.25
C TYR A 188 -0.69 -24.59 -2.67
N SER A 189 -0.80 -24.65 -1.34
CA SER A 189 -2.04 -25.10 -0.70
C SER A 189 -2.99 -23.92 -0.52
N PHE A 190 -4.28 -24.20 -0.63
CA PHE A 190 -5.32 -23.27 -0.23
C PHE A 190 -5.85 -23.67 1.13
N VAL A 191 -5.83 -22.74 2.09
CA VAL A 191 -6.21 -22.98 3.48
C VAL A 191 -7.30 -22.01 3.89
N LEU A 192 -8.40 -22.55 4.39
CA LEU A 192 -9.52 -21.79 4.92
C LEU A 192 -9.54 -21.83 6.44
N ILE A 193 -9.58 -20.65 7.05
CA ILE A 193 -9.74 -20.47 8.50
C ILE A 193 -11.19 -20.09 8.79
N GLU A 194 -12.02 -21.07 9.14
CA GLU A 194 -13.46 -20.88 9.41
C GLU A 194 -13.78 -20.55 10.86
N SER A 195 -12.79 -20.69 11.76
CA SER A 195 -12.95 -20.34 13.16
C SER A 195 -11.60 -20.08 13.82
N LYS A 196 -11.62 -19.66 15.09
CA LYS A 196 -10.40 -19.53 15.89
C LYS A 196 -9.60 -20.84 15.85
N THR A 197 -8.39 -20.76 15.32
CA THR A 197 -7.42 -21.85 15.23
C THR A 197 -6.26 -21.58 16.17
N ILE A 198 -5.87 -22.54 17.00
CA ILE A 198 -4.82 -22.36 18.02
C ILE A 198 -3.76 -23.45 17.89
N PHE A 199 -2.50 -23.05 17.71
CA PHE A 199 -1.35 -23.93 17.78
C PHE A 199 -0.72 -23.82 19.16
N ASN A 200 -0.86 -24.86 19.99
CA ASN A 200 -0.43 -24.84 21.38
C ASN A 200 1.10 -24.91 21.54
N PHE A 201 1.59 -24.70 22.76
CA PHE A 201 3.01 -24.81 23.09
C PHE A 201 3.61 -26.14 22.63
N GLY A 202 4.85 -26.10 22.12
CA GLY A 202 5.55 -27.28 21.61
C GLY A 202 5.14 -27.71 20.21
N THR A 203 4.22 -27.00 19.56
CA THR A 203 3.87 -27.22 18.15
C THR A 203 4.59 -26.25 17.24
N ILE A 204 4.70 -26.63 15.96
CA ILE A 204 5.23 -25.78 14.89
C ILE A 204 4.19 -25.74 13.78
N LEU A 205 3.78 -24.54 13.36
CA LEU A 205 3.08 -24.33 12.10
C LEU A 205 4.10 -23.93 11.03
N GLN A 206 4.29 -24.78 10.03
CA GLN A 206 5.12 -24.48 8.87
C GLN A 206 4.25 -24.32 7.63
N VAL A 207 4.46 -23.24 6.89
CA VAL A 207 3.74 -22.95 5.64
C VAL A 207 4.74 -22.72 4.54
N GLU A 208 4.56 -23.44 3.44
CA GLU A 208 5.42 -23.37 2.27
C GLU A 208 4.88 -22.36 1.24
N LYS A 209 5.80 -21.89 0.39
CA LYS A 209 5.61 -20.91 -0.69
C LYS A 209 4.36 -21.12 -1.55
N GLY A 210 3.84 -20.02 -2.11
CA GLY A 210 2.68 -19.97 -2.99
C GLY A 210 1.35 -20.39 -2.34
N SER A 211 1.33 -20.65 -1.02
CA SER A 211 0.11 -21.01 -0.31
C SER A 211 -0.75 -19.79 -0.03
N ILE A 212 -2.06 -19.98 -0.03
CA ILE A 212 -3.05 -18.95 0.31
C ILE A 212 -3.75 -19.37 1.60
N ILE A 213 -3.78 -18.47 2.57
CA ILE A 213 -4.45 -18.60 3.86
C ILE A 213 -5.54 -17.54 3.90
N ARG A 214 -6.78 -18.00 3.75
CA ARG A 214 -7.96 -17.15 3.74
C ARG A 214 -8.66 -17.19 5.09
N PHE A 215 -8.87 -16.03 5.70
CA PHE A 215 -9.71 -15.88 6.88
C PHE A 215 -11.17 -15.69 6.48
N ASP A 216 -12.07 -16.46 7.08
CA ASP A 216 -13.49 -16.08 7.13
C ASP A 216 -13.70 -14.91 8.13
N GLU A 217 -14.92 -14.38 8.19
CA GLU A 217 -15.28 -13.26 9.06
C GLU A 217 -14.89 -13.52 10.53
N ASP A 218 -14.27 -12.53 11.17
CA ASP A 218 -13.82 -12.56 12.57
C ASP A 218 -12.93 -13.76 12.98
N CYS A 219 -12.29 -14.43 12.01
CA CYS A 219 -11.44 -15.59 12.25
C CYS A 219 -9.99 -15.21 12.54
N LYS A 220 -9.25 -16.11 13.21
CA LYS A 220 -7.82 -15.90 13.48
C LYS A 220 -7.04 -17.17 13.74
N ILE A 221 -5.74 -17.08 13.52
CA ILE A 221 -4.75 -18.09 13.92
C ILE A 221 -3.99 -17.56 15.13
N GLU A 222 -3.99 -18.31 16.24
CA GLU A 222 -3.22 -18.04 17.44
C GLU A 222 -2.09 -19.05 17.58
N ILE A 223 -0.85 -18.59 17.51
CA ILE A 223 0.36 -19.40 17.69
C ILE A 223 0.90 -19.17 19.08
N LYS A 224 0.95 -20.23 19.89
CA LYS A 224 1.69 -20.29 21.16
C LYS A 224 3.00 -21.06 21.04
N GLY A 225 3.08 -21.95 20.04
CA GLY A 225 4.29 -22.62 19.61
C GLY A 225 5.16 -21.74 18.72
N GLU A 226 5.76 -22.35 17.69
CA GLU A 226 6.57 -21.68 16.68
C GLU A 226 5.82 -21.58 15.34
N ILE A 227 6.16 -20.58 14.53
CA ILE A 227 5.67 -20.46 13.15
C ILE A 227 6.82 -20.17 12.18
N LEU A 228 6.80 -20.86 11.05
CA LEU A 228 7.77 -20.74 9.97
C LEU A 228 7.02 -20.52 8.65
N LEU A 229 7.06 -19.29 8.12
CA LEU A 229 6.48 -18.94 6.83
C LEU A 229 7.61 -18.81 5.79
N ASN A 230 7.71 -19.79 4.90
CA ASN A 230 8.82 -19.96 3.96
C ASN A 230 8.41 -19.62 2.52
N GLY A 231 7.97 -18.38 2.28
CA GLY A 231 7.70 -17.91 0.92
C GLY A 231 8.99 -17.61 0.13
N THR A 232 8.82 -17.36 -1.17
CA THR A 232 9.87 -16.81 -2.05
C THR A 232 9.38 -15.51 -2.70
N SER A 233 10.28 -14.73 -3.31
CA SER A 233 9.90 -13.50 -4.02
C SER A 233 8.90 -13.76 -5.15
N ASP A 234 9.02 -14.91 -5.80
CA ASP A 234 8.24 -15.27 -6.97
C ASP A 234 6.95 -16.02 -6.58
N GLU A 235 6.90 -16.56 -5.35
CA GLU A 235 5.81 -17.39 -4.86
C GLU A 235 5.58 -17.08 -3.36
N PRO A 236 5.12 -15.85 -3.04
CA PRO A 236 4.88 -15.46 -1.66
C PRO A 236 3.75 -16.29 -1.04
N ILE A 237 3.72 -16.30 0.29
CA ILE A 237 2.57 -16.83 1.04
C ILE A 237 1.56 -15.70 1.19
N HIS A 238 0.28 -15.95 0.96
CA HIS A 238 -0.78 -14.95 1.06
C HIS A 238 -1.63 -15.17 2.29
N PHE A 239 -1.78 -14.15 3.14
CA PHE A 239 -2.76 -14.08 4.21
C PHE A 239 -3.78 -12.99 3.84
N ILE A 240 -5.02 -13.40 3.66
CA ILE A 240 -6.06 -12.55 3.08
C ILE A 240 -7.39 -12.73 3.81
N SER A 241 -8.15 -11.65 3.95
CA SER A 241 -9.54 -11.72 4.43
C SER A 241 -10.48 -12.16 3.32
N LYS A 242 -11.63 -12.76 3.67
CA LYS A 242 -12.68 -13.18 2.73
C LYS A 242 -13.21 -12.03 1.88
N MET A 243 -13.35 -10.85 2.46
CA MET A 243 -13.76 -9.61 1.81
C MET A 243 -12.64 -8.56 1.93
N ALA A 244 -12.73 -7.47 1.17
CA ALA A 244 -11.87 -6.28 1.31
C ALA A 244 -12.22 -5.47 2.59
N GLU A 245 -12.45 -6.18 3.68
CA GLU A 245 -12.68 -5.63 5.02
C GLU A 245 -11.62 -6.20 5.95
N ASN A 246 -11.20 -5.38 6.92
CA ASN A 246 -10.12 -5.69 7.86
C ASN A 246 -10.52 -6.73 8.92
N TYR A 247 -10.68 -7.98 8.48
CA TYR A 247 -10.89 -9.18 9.29
C TYR A 247 -9.59 -10.00 9.39
N GLY A 248 -9.54 -11.10 10.15
CA GLY A 248 -8.32 -11.92 10.16
C GLY A 248 -7.19 -11.37 11.03
N GLU A 249 -6.54 -12.28 11.73
CA GLU A 249 -5.38 -11.98 12.58
C GLU A 249 -4.45 -13.19 12.61
N LEU A 250 -3.15 -12.98 12.35
CA LEU A 250 -2.10 -13.90 12.77
C LEU A 250 -1.54 -13.44 14.12
N SER A 251 -1.94 -14.12 15.19
CA SER A 251 -1.63 -13.76 16.57
C SER A 251 -0.50 -14.64 17.11
N LEU A 252 0.65 -14.08 17.45
CA LEU A 252 1.72 -14.79 18.15
C LEU A 252 1.68 -14.43 19.64
N LYS A 253 1.48 -15.44 20.48
CA LYS A 253 1.28 -15.27 21.93
C LYS A 253 2.22 -16.14 22.72
N GLN A 254 3.12 -15.52 23.48
CA GLN A 254 4.13 -16.24 24.27
C GLN A 254 5.07 -17.10 23.40
N THR A 255 5.17 -16.77 22.12
CA THR A 255 6.07 -17.42 21.16
C THR A 255 7.51 -17.01 21.43
N THR A 256 8.41 -17.99 21.50
CA THR A 256 9.83 -17.78 21.82
C THR A 256 10.73 -17.69 20.59
N SER A 257 10.21 -18.06 19.41
CA SER A 257 10.88 -17.96 18.12
C SER A 257 9.87 -17.97 16.99
N PHE A 258 10.08 -17.16 15.95
CA PHE A 258 9.30 -17.21 14.72
C PHE A 258 10.06 -16.67 13.51
N MET A 259 9.65 -17.09 12.32
CA MET A 259 10.15 -16.57 11.05
C MET A 259 8.99 -16.31 10.09
N VAL A 260 8.90 -15.08 9.60
CA VAL A 260 7.98 -14.70 8.52
C VAL A 260 8.78 -14.15 7.36
N ASN A 261 8.76 -14.83 6.21
CA ASN A 261 9.56 -14.48 5.06
C ASN A 261 8.77 -14.55 3.75
N ASN A 262 8.89 -13.52 2.89
CA ASN A 262 8.18 -13.39 1.60
C ASN A 262 6.69 -13.72 1.73
N THR A 263 5.98 -12.89 2.49
CA THR A 263 4.57 -13.07 2.80
C THR A 263 3.82 -11.79 2.44
N ILE A 264 2.58 -11.93 1.99
CA ILE A 264 1.65 -10.84 1.73
C ILE A 264 0.54 -10.93 2.77
N PHE A 265 0.29 -9.84 3.48
CA PHE A 265 -0.87 -9.65 4.35
C PHE A 265 -1.73 -8.55 3.75
N ARG A 266 -2.94 -8.90 3.33
CA ARG A 266 -3.86 -7.96 2.68
C ARG A 266 -5.21 -7.90 3.38
N ASP A 267 -5.67 -6.67 3.62
CA ASP A 267 -6.98 -6.34 4.16
C ASP A 267 -7.28 -7.09 5.47
N THR A 268 -6.31 -7.15 6.38
CA THR A 268 -6.50 -7.79 7.68
C THR A 268 -6.64 -6.79 8.84
N GLU A 269 -7.28 -7.21 9.95
CA GLU A 269 -7.28 -6.39 11.16
C GLU A 269 -5.86 -6.22 11.68
N PHE A 270 -5.14 -7.34 11.79
CA PHE A 270 -3.72 -7.36 12.11
C PHE A 270 -3.03 -8.28 11.11
N GLY A 271 -2.05 -7.75 10.37
CA GLY A 271 -1.15 -8.60 9.60
C GLY A 271 -0.47 -9.58 10.55
N ILE A 272 0.19 -9.04 11.58
CA ILE A 272 0.73 -9.82 12.70
C ILE A 272 0.44 -9.12 14.02
N PHE A 273 -0.11 -9.84 14.98
CA PHE A 273 -0.30 -9.37 16.35
C PHE A 273 0.67 -10.06 17.32
N PHE A 274 1.37 -9.31 18.16
CA PHE A 274 2.27 -9.84 19.18
C PHE A 274 1.72 -9.65 20.60
N SER A 275 1.87 -10.70 21.42
CA SER A 275 1.68 -10.61 22.87
C SER A 275 2.74 -11.43 23.59
N THR A 276 3.73 -10.77 24.18
CA THR A 276 4.81 -11.41 24.95
C THR A 276 5.67 -12.33 24.07
N VAL A 277 6.10 -11.84 22.92
CA VAL A 277 6.88 -12.61 21.93
C VAL A 277 8.37 -12.27 22.05
N SER A 278 9.24 -13.24 21.74
CA SER A 278 10.68 -12.98 21.66
C SER A 278 11.34 -13.67 20.48
N ASN A 279 12.48 -13.12 20.05
CA ASN A 279 13.40 -13.68 19.05
C ASN A 279 12.72 -14.03 17.72
N GLY A 280 12.41 -13.02 16.92
CA GLY A 280 11.76 -13.27 15.64
C GLY A 280 12.25 -12.40 14.52
N SER A 281 12.02 -12.87 13.30
CA SER A 281 12.35 -12.13 12.09
C SER A 281 11.15 -12.04 11.16
N ILE A 282 10.94 -10.83 10.64
CA ILE A 282 9.98 -10.51 9.60
C ILE A 282 10.79 -9.93 8.45
N GLU A 283 10.84 -10.64 7.33
CA GLU A 283 11.65 -10.25 6.18
C GLU A 283 10.86 -10.30 4.88
N LYS A 284 10.97 -9.25 4.06
CA LYS A 284 10.34 -9.21 2.71
C LYS A 284 8.83 -9.43 2.77
N VAL A 285 8.17 -8.79 3.73
CA VAL A 285 6.72 -8.91 3.91
C VAL A 285 6.02 -7.67 3.36
N TYR A 286 4.95 -7.89 2.60
CA TYR A 286 4.11 -6.85 2.04
C TYR A 286 2.81 -6.76 2.83
N PHE A 287 2.61 -5.65 3.52
CA PHE A 287 1.39 -5.36 4.28
C PHE A 287 0.62 -4.29 3.50
N ARG A 288 -0.59 -4.62 3.01
CA ARG A 288 -1.43 -3.69 2.25
C ARG A 288 -2.85 -3.61 2.80
N GLY A 289 -3.35 -2.40 3.00
CA GLY A 289 -4.75 -2.16 3.38
C GLY A 289 -5.12 -2.59 4.81
N ASN A 290 -4.17 -3.13 5.57
CA ASN A 290 -4.43 -3.66 6.91
C ASN A 290 -4.74 -2.52 7.89
N LYS A 291 -5.58 -2.77 8.89
CA LYS A 291 -5.73 -1.82 9.99
C LYS A 291 -4.38 -1.66 10.73
N PHE A 292 -3.77 -2.78 11.13
CA PHE A 292 -2.40 -2.78 11.63
C PHE A 292 -1.55 -3.72 10.79
N GLY A 293 -0.48 -3.23 10.17
CA GLY A 293 0.50 -4.12 9.53
C GLY A 293 1.11 -5.05 10.58
N ILE A 294 1.72 -4.47 11.61
CA ILE A 294 2.17 -5.18 12.82
C ILE A 294 1.64 -4.44 14.05
N GLY A 295 0.95 -5.16 14.92
CA GLY A 295 0.45 -4.66 16.20
C GLY A 295 0.98 -5.49 17.38
N GLY A 296 0.99 -4.95 18.59
CA GLY A 296 1.18 -5.79 19.78
C GLY A 296 1.91 -5.15 20.95
N PHE A 297 2.25 -5.98 21.93
CA PHE A 297 2.87 -5.51 23.17
C PHE A 297 3.82 -6.51 23.84
N ASN A 298 4.62 -6.00 24.78
CA ASN A 298 5.54 -6.75 25.66
C ASN A 298 6.50 -7.69 24.92
N SER A 299 6.96 -7.32 23.73
CA SER A 299 7.71 -8.20 22.85
C SER A 299 9.14 -7.71 22.62
N SER A 300 10.10 -8.61 22.44
CA SER A 300 11.52 -8.22 22.45
C SER A 300 12.36 -8.98 21.43
N ASN A 301 13.44 -8.36 20.97
CA ASN A 301 14.36 -8.96 20.00
C ASN A 301 13.65 -9.39 18.71
N ILE A 302 12.92 -8.44 18.11
CA ILE A 302 12.21 -8.63 16.84
C ILE A 302 12.88 -7.77 15.77
N ASP A 303 13.30 -8.42 14.68
CA ASP A 303 13.88 -7.78 13.50
C ASP A 303 12.84 -7.69 12.38
N ILE A 304 12.57 -6.47 11.89
CA ILE A 304 11.65 -6.18 10.79
C ILE A 304 12.46 -5.55 9.66
N LYS A 305 12.60 -6.27 8.53
CA LYS A 305 13.50 -5.86 7.44
C LYS A 305 12.97 -6.08 6.03
N ASN A 306 13.27 -5.15 5.13
CA ASN A 306 12.88 -5.24 3.72
C ASN A 306 11.36 -5.42 3.52
N CYS A 307 10.54 -4.92 4.44
CA CYS A 307 9.09 -4.99 4.35
C CYS A 307 8.53 -3.71 3.72
N ALA A 308 7.33 -3.79 3.17
CA ALA A 308 6.56 -2.63 2.72
C ALA A 308 5.22 -2.60 3.45
N PHE A 309 4.89 -1.43 3.99
CA PHE A 309 3.65 -1.13 4.70
C PHE A 309 2.92 -0.04 3.91
N ILE A 310 1.86 -0.44 3.21
CA ILE A 310 1.17 0.34 2.20
C ILE A 310 -0.28 0.52 2.62
N GLU A 311 -0.71 1.77 2.77
CA GLU A 311 -2.12 2.10 3.02
C GLU A 311 -2.70 1.41 4.27
N CYS A 312 -1.87 1.17 5.28
CA CYS A 312 -2.32 0.69 6.58
C CYS A 312 -2.83 1.87 7.44
N GLU A 313 -3.72 1.62 8.41
CA GLU A 313 -3.98 2.64 9.45
C GLU A 313 -2.67 2.89 10.21
N ASP A 314 -2.11 1.84 10.82
CA ASP A 314 -0.76 1.88 11.36
C ASP A 314 0.14 0.83 10.67
N GLY A 315 1.29 1.26 10.15
CA GLY A 315 2.29 0.33 9.62
C GLY A 315 2.82 -0.60 10.72
N VAL A 316 3.39 -0.02 11.77
CA VAL A 316 3.82 -0.74 12.98
C VAL A 316 3.34 -0.01 14.24
N ASN A 317 2.57 -0.69 15.09
CA ASN A 317 2.10 -0.18 16.37
C ASN A 317 2.48 -1.14 17.52
N LEU A 318 3.52 -0.79 18.27
CA LEU A 318 4.05 -1.65 19.33
C LEU A 318 4.09 -0.92 20.68
N ASP A 319 3.73 -1.62 21.74
CA ASP A 319 3.80 -1.14 23.14
C ASP A 319 4.80 -1.97 23.98
N LYS A 320 5.57 -1.35 24.87
CA LYS A 320 6.48 -2.02 25.83
C LYS A 320 7.39 -3.08 25.22
N SER A 321 7.92 -2.79 24.05
CA SER A 321 8.63 -3.72 23.18
C SER A 321 10.02 -3.20 22.79
N SER A 322 10.86 -4.08 22.25
CA SER A 322 12.16 -3.75 21.66
C SER A 322 12.31 -4.38 20.27
N PHE A 323 12.65 -3.54 19.29
CA PHE A 323 12.66 -3.93 17.87
C PHE A 323 13.71 -3.18 17.06
N SER A 324 14.13 -3.82 15.98
CA SER A 324 14.95 -3.26 14.92
C SER A 324 14.12 -3.17 13.65
N ILE A 325 13.96 -1.97 13.09
CA ILE A 325 13.21 -1.73 11.86
C ILE A 325 14.17 -1.14 10.82
N GLN A 326 14.45 -1.91 9.78
CA GLN A 326 15.41 -1.50 8.76
C GLN A 326 15.06 -1.82 7.31
N LYS A 327 15.43 -0.94 6.37
CA LYS A 327 15.20 -1.19 4.94
C LYS A 327 13.74 -1.38 4.57
N ASN A 328 12.82 -0.71 5.26
CA ASN A 328 11.40 -0.82 4.99
C ASN A 328 10.87 0.40 4.24
N ILE A 329 9.75 0.21 3.54
CA ILE A 329 8.95 1.28 2.92
C ILE A 329 7.67 1.43 3.75
N PHE A 330 7.36 2.66 4.15
CA PHE A 330 6.09 3.04 4.76
C PHE A 330 5.46 4.09 3.86
N TYR A 331 4.38 3.74 3.15
CA TYR A 331 3.75 4.62 2.17
C TYR A 331 2.24 4.73 2.41
N HIS A 332 1.73 5.96 2.42
CA HIS A 332 0.29 6.26 2.58
C HIS A 332 -0.38 5.66 3.84
N ASN A 333 0.39 5.39 4.89
CA ASN A 333 -0.19 4.94 6.16
C ASN A 333 -0.82 6.12 6.94
N SER A 334 -1.72 5.87 7.89
CA SER A 334 -2.09 6.95 8.83
C SER A 334 -0.90 7.27 9.74
N ASN A 335 -0.28 6.25 10.33
CA ASN A 335 1.03 6.33 10.96
C ASN A 335 1.99 5.32 10.33
N GLY A 336 3.23 5.72 10.05
CA GLY A 336 4.28 4.78 9.67
C GLY A 336 4.64 3.86 10.84
N ILE A 337 5.16 4.45 11.92
CA ILE A 337 5.46 3.74 13.17
C ILE A 337 4.86 4.49 14.36
N LEU A 338 4.06 3.80 15.17
CA LEU A 338 3.62 4.23 16.48
C LEU A 338 4.29 3.36 17.56
N SER A 339 5.18 3.97 18.32
CA SER A 339 6.00 3.29 19.31
C SER A 339 5.65 3.79 20.71
N GLN A 340 5.01 2.95 21.51
CA GLN A 340 4.49 3.29 22.84
C GLN A 340 5.32 2.63 23.94
N GLU A 341 5.86 3.40 24.89
CA GLU A 341 6.62 2.87 26.04
C GLU A 341 7.75 1.84 25.69
N ASN A 342 8.24 1.88 24.44
CA ASN A 342 9.22 0.95 23.91
C ASN A 342 10.63 1.37 24.30
N SER A 343 11.54 0.42 24.49
CA SER A 343 12.94 0.74 24.85
C SER A 343 13.92 0.18 23.83
N ASN A 344 14.97 0.96 23.54
CA ASN A 344 16.10 0.54 22.70
C ASN A 344 15.71 0.23 21.24
N THR A 345 14.72 0.94 20.70
CA THR A 345 14.33 0.81 19.30
C THR A 345 15.39 1.39 18.36
N THR A 346 15.73 0.63 17.31
CA THR A 346 16.56 1.10 16.19
C THR A 346 15.71 1.21 14.91
N ILE A 347 15.72 2.37 14.28
CA ILE A 347 15.02 2.65 13.00
C ILE A 347 16.06 3.16 12.01
N LYS A 348 16.38 2.38 10.98
CA LYS A 348 17.46 2.72 10.07
C LYS A 348 17.19 2.36 8.61
N ASN A 349 17.64 3.18 7.66
CA ASN A 349 17.56 2.85 6.24
C ASN A 349 16.11 2.63 5.77
N ASN A 350 15.14 3.35 6.31
CA ASN A 350 13.74 3.24 5.90
C ASN A 350 13.30 4.46 5.10
N LEU A 351 12.27 4.28 4.28
CA LEU A 351 11.52 5.35 3.64
C LEU A 351 10.17 5.50 4.33
N PHE A 352 9.86 6.72 4.77
CA PHE A 352 8.54 7.12 5.29
C PHE A 352 7.98 8.20 4.38
N GLU A 353 7.03 7.83 3.52
CA GLU A 353 6.47 8.73 2.53
C GLU A 353 4.94 8.87 2.67
N LYS A 354 4.49 10.13 2.75
CA LYS A 354 3.07 10.52 2.77
C LYS A 354 2.22 9.85 3.87
N SER A 355 2.77 9.71 5.07
CA SER A 355 1.96 9.34 6.24
C SER A 355 1.02 10.48 6.63
N GLN A 356 -0.25 10.15 6.90
CA GLN A 356 -1.29 11.16 7.14
C GLN A 356 -1.12 11.90 8.47
N ILE A 357 -0.55 11.24 9.48
CA ILE A 357 -0.33 11.80 10.81
C ILE A 357 1.17 11.86 11.10
N TYR A 358 1.80 10.71 11.39
CA TYR A 358 3.22 10.64 11.73
C TYR A 358 3.98 9.67 10.83
N GLY A 359 5.17 10.05 10.37
CA GLY A 359 6.13 9.07 9.84
C GLY A 359 6.58 8.13 10.95
N VAL A 360 7.10 8.69 12.03
CA VAL A 360 7.43 7.96 13.26
C VAL A 360 6.93 8.75 14.46
N SER A 361 6.34 8.05 15.44
CA SER A 361 5.87 8.63 16.69
C SER A 361 6.34 7.79 17.87
N PHE A 362 7.07 8.41 18.79
CA PHE A 362 7.34 7.85 20.10
C PHE A 362 6.37 8.45 21.09
N ASN A 363 5.44 7.65 21.61
CA ASN A 363 4.47 8.10 22.59
C ASN A 363 4.68 7.39 23.93
N PHE A 364 4.23 8.02 25.00
CA PHE A 364 4.23 7.43 26.32
C PHE A 364 2.81 7.50 26.88
N GLY A 365 2.28 6.36 27.33
CA GLY A 365 0.96 6.29 27.94
C GLY A 365 0.88 7.25 29.13
N ARG A 366 -0.23 7.98 29.26
CA ARG A 366 -0.45 9.03 30.28
C ARG A 366 -0.43 8.54 31.75
N SER A 367 -0.05 7.30 32.05
CA SER A 367 -0.08 6.74 33.40
C SER A 367 0.88 7.50 34.33
N PRO A 368 0.37 8.36 35.22
CA PRO A 368 1.21 9.14 36.12
C PRO A 368 1.74 8.19 37.20
N GLY A 369 3.07 8.00 37.26
CA GLY A 369 3.71 7.28 38.38
C GLY A 369 4.72 6.19 38.02
N SER A 370 4.93 5.89 36.73
CA SER A 370 5.85 4.82 36.28
C SER A 370 7.03 5.35 35.45
N TYR A 371 7.45 6.61 35.68
CA TYR A 371 8.49 7.31 34.90
C TYR A 371 9.92 6.89 35.26
N THR A 372 10.22 5.59 35.34
CA THR A 372 11.51 5.13 35.86
C THR A 372 12.55 4.77 34.80
N HIS A 373 12.18 4.77 33.51
CA HIS A 373 13.09 4.31 32.45
C HIS A 373 13.15 5.30 31.29
N LEU A 374 14.33 5.89 31.08
CA LEU A 374 14.65 6.60 29.84
C LEU A 374 14.61 5.62 28.68
N LEU A 375 13.80 5.94 27.67
CA LEU A 375 13.66 5.12 26.47
C LEU A 375 14.66 5.62 25.44
N ASN A 376 15.71 4.86 25.17
CA ASN A 376 16.71 5.23 24.18
C ASN A 376 16.26 4.76 22.80
N HIS A 377 16.21 5.68 21.84
CA HIS A 377 15.88 5.38 20.45
C HIS A 377 16.99 5.89 19.53
N THR A 378 17.27 5.13 18.48
CA THR A 378 18.22 5.53 17.42
C THR A 378 17.51 5.55 16.08
N ILE A 379 17.48 6.71 15.43
CA ILE A 379 16.90 6.93 14.10
C ILE A 379 18.00 7.46 13.19
N THR A 380 18.42 6.68 12.19
CA THR A 380 19.52 7.10 11.30
C THR A 380 19.34 6.65 9.88
N PHE A 381 19.81 7.45 8.91
CA PHE A 381 19.78 7.10 7.48
C PHE A 381 18.38 6.76 6.98
N ASN A 382 17.36 7.46 7.46
CA ASN A 382 16.00 7.32 6.94
C ASN A 382 15.65 8.51 6.06
N ASP A 383 14.78 8.26 5.09
CA ASP A 383 14.19 9.28 4.24
C ASP A 383 12.75 9.51 4.67
N PHE A 384 12.43 10.76 4.99
CA PHE A 384 11.11 11.19 5.42
C PHE A 384 10.57 12.20 4.40
N ALA A 385 9.49 11.86 3.68
CA ALA A 385 8.99 12.67 2.57
C ALA A 385 7.48 12.88 2.64
N GLY A 386 7.02 14.13 2.62
CA GLY A 386 5.58 14.44 2.51
C GLY A 386 4.67 13.92 3.64
N ASN A 387 5.21 13.52 4.80
CA ASN A 387 4.40 13.19 5.99
C ASN A 387 3.84 14.47 6.61
N ASN A 388 2.66 14.40 7.24
CA ASN A 388 2.12 15.55 7.97
C ASN A 388 3.02 15.95 9.16
N GLU A 389 3.56 14.97 9.88
CA GLU A 389 4.62 15.16 10.85
C GLU A 389 5.66 14.06 10.64
N HIS A 390 6.93 14.41 10.41
CA HIS A 390 7.92 13.38 10.12
C HIS A 390 8.28 12.56 11.36
N LEU A 391 8.55 13.25 12.47
CA LEU A 391 8.87 12.64 13.74
C LEU A 391 8.18 13.34 14.91
N TYR A 392 7.48 12.55 15.72
CA TYR A 392 6.97 12.98 17.02
C TYR A 392 7.76 12.29 18.16
N VAL A 393 8.27 13.09 19.10
CA VAL A 393 9.00 12.61 20.28
C VAL A 393 8.26 13.02 21.54
N GLY A 394 7.54 12.07 22.11
CA GLY A 394 6.81 12.22 23.36
C GLY A 394 7.70 12.17 24.60
N ARG A 395 7.05 12.04 25.76
CA ARG A 395 7.68 12.11 27.09
C ARG A 395 8.74 11.02 27.28
N ILE A 396 9.87 11.35 27.93
CA ILE A 396 10.89 10.40 28.46
C ILE A 396 11.72 9.68 27.38
N ALA A 397 11.39 9.88 26.10
CA ALA A 397 12.17 9.40 24.99
C ALA A 397 13.47 10.21 24.84
N LYS A 398 14.62 9.54 24.97
CA LYS A 398 15.90 10.04 24.49
C LYS A 398 16.08 9.51 23.08
N CYS A 399 16.11 10.40 22.11
CA CYS A 399 16.31 10.03 20.71
C CYS A 399 17.63 10.57 20.19
N ILE A 400 18.41 9.70 19.55
CA ILE A 400 19.52 10.08 18.67
C ILE A 400 18.98 9.94 17.24
N THR A 401 18.70 11.07 16.61
CA THR A 401 18.11 11.14 15.27
C THR A 401 19.11 11.80 14.34
N ASN A 402 20.11 11.06 13.85
CA ASN A 402 21.20 11.66 13.08
C ASN A 402 21.31 11.06 11.68
N ASN A 403 21.82 11.84 10.74
CA ASN A 403 22.03 11.41 9.36
C ASN A 403 20.76 10.96 8.64
N ASN A 404 19.63 11.64 8.83
CA ASN A 404 18.38 11.39 8.10
C ASN A 404 18.13 12.49 7.08
N ASN A 405 17.30 12.19 6.09
CA ASN A 405 16.82 13.16 5.11
C ASN A 405 15.36 13.51 5.38
N PHE A 406 15.07 14.78 5.59
CA PHE A 406 13.72 15.29 5.74
C PHE A 406 13.36 16.17 4.54
N TYR A 407 12.40 15.71 3.74
CA TYR A 407 11.89 16.38 2.55
C TYR A 407 10.44 16.81 2.81
N THR A 408 10.22 18.08 3.18
CA THR A 408 8.89 18.59 3.51
C THR A 408 8.43 19.66 2.55
N ILE A 409 7.16 19.56 2.11
CA ILE A 409 6.43 20.65 1.45
C ILE A 409 5.35 21.22 2.39
N ALA A 410 4.76 20.40 3.26
CA ALA A 410 3.81 20.75 4.32
C ALA A 410 4.02 19.84 5.56
N GLY A 411 3.72 20.32 6.77
CA GLY A 411 3.98 19.58 8.03
C GLY A 411 5.22 20.05 8.82
N ASN A 412 5.49 19.50 10.01
CA ASN A 412 6.71 19.78 10.77
C ASN A 412 7.74 18.64 10.64
N TYR A 413 9.02 18.99 10.79
CA TYR A 413 10.12 18.04 10.81
C TYR A 413 10.13 17.23 12.10
N VAL A 414 10.03 17.93 13.23
CA VAL A 414 10.10 17.33 14.55
C VAL A 414 9.09 18.04 15.45
N VAL A 415 8.30 17.26 16.18
CA VAL A 415 7.43 17.76 17.23
C VAL A 415 7.78 17.04 18.53
N THR A 416 8.08 17.80 19.58
CA THR A 416 8.35 17.23 20.91
C THR A 416 7.20 17.54 21.87
N ASP A 417 6.85 16.62 22.77
CA ASP A 417 5.94 16.96 23.88
C ASP A 417 6.68 17.79 24.94
N GLY A 418 6.06 18.87 25.42
CA GLY A 418 6.62 19.85 26.36
C GLY A 418 6.73 19.34 27.80
N ILE A 419 6.72 18.02 27.98
CA ILE A 419 6.78 17.32 29.26
C ILE A 419 7.75 16.15 29.09
N SER A 420 9.01 16.45 28.79
CA SER A 420 10.07 15.45 28.72
C SER A 420 11.11 15.71 29.79
N TYR A 421 11.52 14.65 30.49
CA TYR A 421 12.63 14.69 31.46
C TYR A 421 14.02 14.70 30.79
N VAL A 422 14.05 14.87 29.47
CA VAL A 422 15.28 14.92 28.67
C VAL A 422 15.54 16.39 28.34
N ASP A 423 16.71 16.90 28.71
CA ASP A 423 17.05 18.32 28.48
C ASP A 423 17.33 18.63 27.00
N THR A 424 17.89 17.68 26.25
CA THR A 424 18.27 17.89 24.84
C THR A 424 18.16 16.61 24.02
N LEU A 425 17.58 16.72 22.83
CA LEU A 425 17.54 15.66 21.82
C LEU A 425 18.62 15.90 20.76
N ASP A 426 19.28 14.83 20.29
CA ASP A 426 20.37 14.91 19.31
C ASP A 426 19.81 14.71 17.90
N PHE A 427 19.88 15.76 17.09
CA PHE A 427 19.36 15.82 15.72
C PHE A 427 20.41 16.35 14.72
N LYS A 428 21.68 16.04 14.99
CA LYS A 428 22.82 16.50 14.20
C LYS A 428 22.94 15.76 12.87
N ASN A 429 23.63 16.41 11.92
CA ASN A 429 23.96 15.86 10.61
C ASN A 429 22.76 15.42 9.75
N ASN A 430 21.53 15.82 10.10
CA ASN A 430 20.38 15.59 9.24
C ASN A 430 20.38 16.57 8.07
N TYR A 431 19.79 16.17 6.94
CA TYR A 431 19.41 17.07 5.86
C TYR A 431 17.96 17.50 6.04
N TRP A 432 17.67 18.80 5.97
CA TRP A 432 16.36 19.37 6.28
C TRP A 432 15.64 19.99 5.08
N SER A 433 16.06 19.70 3.85
CA SER A 433 15.52 20.34 2.62
C SER A 433 15.60 21.87 2.53
N THR A 434 16.21 22.53 3.52
CA THR A 434 16.51 23.96 3.55
C THR A 434 17.77 24.23 4.38
N ILE A 435 18.43 25.34 4.09
CA ILE A 435 19.55 25.88 4.89
C ILE A 435 19.15 27.15 5.65
N ASP A 436 17.91 27.62 5.49
CA ASP A 436 17.39 28.80 6.16
C ASP A 436 17.00 28.45 7.61
N GLY A 437 17.79 28.95 8.57
CA GLY A 437 17.55 28.72 10.00
C GLY A 437 16.18 29.19 10.48
N GLY A 438 15.61 30.26 9.90
CA GLY A 438 14.28 30.73 10.29
C GLY A 438 13.16 29.78 9.88
N ILE A 439 13.33 29.06 8.76
CA ILE A 439 12.39 28.00 8.34
C ILE A 439 12.55 26.78 9.26
N LEU A 440 13.79 26.42 9.61
CA LEU A 440 14.05 25.30 10.52
C LEU A 440 13.42 25.52 11.89
N GLU A 441 13.61 26.72 12.47
CA GLU A 441 13.01 27.10 13.75
C GLU A 441 11.48 27.00 13.72
N GLN A 442 10.82 27.35 12.60
CA GLN A 442 9.36 27.23 12.49
C GLN A 442 8.87 25.78 12.30
N LYS A 443 9.71 24.89 11.79
CA LYS A 443 9.37 23.51 11.44
C LYS A 443 9.84 22.49 12.48
N ILE A 444 10.53 22.94 13.52
CA ILE A 444 10.92 22.13 14.67
C ILE A 444 10.19 22.70 15.87
N ILE A 445 9.20 21.97 16.36
CA ILE A 445 8.41 22.39 17.52
C ILE A 445 9.03 21.76 18.78
N ASP A 446 9.72 22.60 19.56
CA ASP A 446 10.38 22.19 20.79
C ASP A 446 9.98 23.00 22.02
N LYS A 447 10.77 22.90 23.10
CA LYS A 447 10.54 23.67 24.33
C LYS A 447 10.46 25.18 24.11
N ASN A 448 11.20 25.74 23.16
CA ASN A 448 11.27 27.19 22.96
C ASN A 448 9.99 27.75 22.35
N ASP A 449 9.21 26.93 21.64
CA ASP A 449 8.00 27.34 20.94
C ASP A 449 6.74 27.31 21.82
N ARG A 450 6.82 26.68 23.00
CA ARG A 450 5.67 26.47 23.89
C ARG A 450 5.61 27.56 24.95
N ILE A 451 4.60 28.44 24.86
CA ILE A 451 4.32 29.48 25.87
C ILE A 451 3.33 28.93 26.92
N GLY A 452 3.76 28.68 28.17
CA GLY A 452 2.84 28.34 29.27
C GLY A 452 3.43 27.47 30.39
N SER A 453 2.56 26.84 31.20
CA SER A 453 2.96 25.97 32.33
C SER A 453 3.56 24.61 31.94
N PHE A 454 3.91 24.42 30.67
CA PHE A 454 4.53 23.22 30.11
C PHE A 454 5.93 23.54 29.54
N ASN A 455 6.70 24.39 30.25
CA ASN A 455 8.06 24.78 29.87
C ASN A 455 9.13 23.69 30.16
N GLU A 456 8.70 22.43 30.31
CA GLU A 456 9.55 21.30 30.70
C GLU A 456 9.71 20.30 29.54
N GLY A 457 9.94 20.81 28.34
CA GLY A 457 10.25 20.01 27.15
C GLY A 457 11.75 19.88 26.85
N PRO A 458 12.13 18.98 25.93
CA PRO A 458 13.49 18.93 25.41
C PRO A 458 13.73 20.07 24.41
N ILE A 459 14.98 20.52 24.30
CA ILE A 459 15.44 21.32 23.17
C ILE A 459 15.94 20.37 22.08
N VAL A 460 15.61 20.63 20.82
CA VAL A 460 16.12 19.85 19.68
C VAL A 460 17.45 20.46 19.22
N ASN A 461 18.55 19.71 19.36
CA ASN A 461 19.84 20.14 18.83
C ASN A 461 20.00 19.70 17.38
N TYR A 462 19.68 20.60 16.45
CA TYR A 462 19.80 20.39 15.00
C TYR A 462 21.04 21.07 14.39
N THR A 463 21.92 21.67 15.20
CA THR A 463 23.16 22.30 14.71
C THR A 463 24.10 21.28 14.08
N GLU A 464 25.00 21.70 13.18
CA GLU A 464 25.81 20.78 12.36
C GLU A 464 24.96 19.94 11.39
N PHE A 465 23.96 20.57 10.73
CA PHE A 465 23.12 19.89 9.74
C PHE A 465 23.84 19.73 8.38
N SER A 466 23.43 18.73 7.62
CA SER A 466 23.95 18.45 6.27
C SER A 466 23.37 19.42 5.25
N ALA A 467 24.24 19.99 4.41
CA ALA A 467 23.82 20.87 3.32
C ALA A 467 23.25 20.10 2.10
N ASN A 468 23.51 18.80 2.00
CA ASN A 468 23.04 17.95 0.91
C ASN A 468 22.32 16.72 1.47
N PRO A 469 21.39 16.12 0.70
CA PRO A 469 20.84 14.81 0.99
C PRO A 469 21.94 13.78 1.24
N ILE A 470 21.68 12.90 2.19
CA ILE A 470 22.54 11.82 2.62
C ILE A 470 22.23 10.62 1.73
N VAL A 471 23.27 10.10 1.07
CA VAL A 471 23.18 8.91 0.23
C VAL A 471 23.57 7.70 1.07
N TRP A 472 22.75 6.65 1.08
CA TRP A 472 22.99 5.44 1.87
C TRP A 472 22.71 4.15 1.10
#